data_AF-A0AA43ELH1-F1
#
_entry.id   AF-A0AA43ELH1-F1
#
_cell.length_a   1.000
_cell.length_b   1.000
_cell.length_c   1.000
_cell.angle_alpha   90.00
_cell.angle_beta   90.00
_cell.angle_gamma   90.00
#
_symmetry.space_group_name_H-M   'P 1'
#
loop_
_entity.id
_entity.type
_entity.pdbx_description
1 polymer ?
#
loop_
_entity_poly.entity_id
_entity_poly.type
_entity_poly.pdbx_seq_one_letter_code
_entity_poly.pdbx_strand_id
1 'polypeptide(L)'
;MTEEDSHTKDIEFKFDASLPPLLPPGDHYVVAFVRAEQQLLWGKRRKLFMHFKVVSPAEHAGAALFLAANVAHDGKWGIGFKFYRLWALAAGYRPKRKDRLSTTVFRGKYFKARVKTVEVSSKNTKRALAAQYSIVDELLTIEAGA
;
A
#
# COMPACT_ATOMS: atom_id res chain seq x y z
N MET A 1 2.96 -58.76 4.66
CA MET A 1 3.78 -57.55 4.56
C MET A 1 2.99 -56.64 3.65
N THR A 2 2.19 -55.75 4.23
CA THR A 2 1.19 -54.95 3.50
C THR A 2 1.74 -53.53 3.42
N GLU A 3 2.10 -53.09 2.21
CA GLU A 3 2.49 -51.72 1.93
C GLU A 3 1.24 -50.83 2.04
N GLU A 4 1.17 -50.02 3.10
CA GLU A 4 0.17 -48.96 3.22
C GLU A 4 0.63 -47.77 2.37
N ASP A 5 0.04 -47.68 1.18
CA ASP A 5 0.20 -46.59 0.24
C ASP A 5 -0.53 -45.35 0.80
N SER A 6 0.19 -44.59 1.64
CA SER A 6 -0.25 -43.33 2.24
C SER A 6 -0.44 -42.27 1.16
N HIS A 7 -1.62 -42.26 0.52
CA HIS A 7 -2.08 -41.17 -0.34
C HIS A 7 -2.15 -39.88 0.48
N THR A 8 -1.08 -39.09 0.41
CA THR A 8 -1.04 -37.74 0.96
C THR A 8 -1.99 -36.91 0.11
N LYS A 9 -3.19 -36.64 0.63
CA LYS A 9 -4.15 -35.77 -0.06
C LYS A 9 -3.57 -34.37 -0.14
N ASP A 10 -3.43 -33.87 -1.36
CA ASP A 10 -3.00 -32.50 -1.59
C ASP A 10 -3.98 -31.50 -0.97
N ILE A 11 -3.44 -30.43 -0.39
CA ILE A 11 -4.22 -29.36 0.23
C ILE A 11 -4.32 -28.21 -0.77
N GLU A 12 -5.53 -27.97 -1.26
CA GLU A 12 -5.83 -26.84 -2.12
C GLU A 12 -6.28 -25.62 -1.31
N PHE A 13 -5.77 -24.45 -1.67
CA PHE A 13 -6.19 -23.17 -1.10
C PHE A 13 -6.79 -22.30 -2.20
N LYS A 14 -7.95 -21.70 -1.93
CA LYS A 14 -8.52 -20.67 -2.81
C LYS A 14 -7.74 -19.37 -2.64
N PHE A 15 -7.14 -18.89 -3.72
CA PHE A 15 -6.49 -17.60 -3.75
C PHE A 15 -7.53 -16.52 -4.13
N ASP A 16 -7.98 -15.73 -3.15
CA ASP A 16 -8.98 -14.66 -3.36
C ASP A 16 -8.39 -13.26 -3.60
N ALA A 17 -7.07 -13.13 -3.42
CA ALA A 17 -6.41 -11.84 -3.40
C ALA A 17 -5.97 -11.43 -4.81
N SER A 18 -6.39 -10.26 -5.28
CA SER A 18 -5.77 -9.65 -6.46
C SER A 18 -4.35 -9.22 -6.10
N LEU A 19 -3.33 -9.96 -6.56
CA LEU A 19 -1.95 -9.48 -6.50
C LEU A 19 -1.89 -8.14 -7.26
N PRO A 20 -1.32 -7.06 -6.68
CA PRO A 20 -1.13 -5.84 -7.44
C PRO A 20 -0.31 -6.13 -8.69
N PRO A 21 -0.63 -5.49 -9.83
CA PRO A 21 0.12 -5.71 -11.05
C PRO A 21 1.58 -5.27 -10.86
N LEU A 22 2.47 -5.94 -11.58
CA LEU A 22 3.88 -5.55 -11.64
C LEU A 22 4.04 -4.42 -12.67
N LEU A 23 4.06 -3.19 -12.18
CA LEU A 23 4.31 -1.99 -12.97
C LEU A 23 5.79 -1.57 -12.90
N PRO A 24 6.35 -0.98 -13.98
CA PRO A 24 7.69 -0.42 -13.95
C PRO A 24 7.87 0.59 -12.81
N PRO A 25 8.96 0.55 -12.02
CA PRO A 25 9.19 1.54 -10.98
C PRO A 25 9.39 2.94 -11.57
N GLY A 26 8.95 3.98 -10.87
CA GLY A 26 9.14 5.37 -11.31
C GLY A 26 8.24 6.38 -10.63
N ASP A 27 8.49 7.67 -10.91
CA ASP A 27 7.87 8.83 -10.25
C ASP A 27 6.83 9.55 -11.13
N HIS A 28 6.44 8.94 -12.25
CA HIS A 28 5.59 9.56 -13.27
C HIS A 28 4.11 9.17 -13.16
N TYR A 29 3.75 8.35 -12.17
CA TYR A 29 2.38 7.86 -12.01
C TYR A 29 1.50 8.93 -11.38
N VAL A 30 0.25 9.03 -11.85
CA VAL A 30 -0.82 9.77 -11.18
C VAL A 30 -1.82 8.77 -10.64
N VAL A 31 -2.17 8.90 -9.36
CA VAL A 31 -3.05 7.97 -8.66
C VAL A 31 -4.18 8.70 -7.94
N ALA A 32 -5.34 8.05 -7.86
CA ALA A 32 -6.50 8.50 -7.11
C ALA A 32 -6.71 7.62 -5.88
N PHE A 33 -7.04 8.22 -4.74
CA PHE A 33 -7.34 7.50 -3.51
C PHE A 33 -8.70 6.78 -3.61
N VAL A 34 -8.73 5.49 -3.28
CA VAL A 34 -9.95 4.66 -3.33
C VAL A 34 -10.50 4.44 -1.93
N ARG A 35 -9.70 3.84 -1.05
CA ARG A 35 -10.09 3.47 0.31
C ARG A 35 -8.88 3.31 1.21
N ALA A 36 -9.11 3.24 2.51
CA ALA A 36 -8.08 2.84 3.45
C ALA A 36 -8.63 1.81 4.43
N GLU A 37 -7.77 0.92 4.88
CA GLU A 37 -8.09 -0.10 5.88
C GLU A 37 -6.95 -0.23 6.88
N GLN A 38 -7.28 -0.63 8.10
CA GLN A 38 -6.30 -0.95 9.12
C GLN A 38 -6.26 -2.45 9.31
N GLN A 39 -5.05 -3.01 9.35
CA GLN A 39 -4.83 -4.43 9.66
C GLN A 39 -3.88 -4.58 10.83
N LEU A 40 -4.16 -5.55 11.70
CA LEU A 40 -3.26 -5.92 12.79
C LEU A 40 -2.28 -6.98 12.28
N LEU A 41 -1.00 -6.61 12.19
CA LEU A 41 0.06 -7.55 11.85
C LEU A 41 0.73 -8.07 13.12
N TRP A 42 0.85 -9.39 13.21
CA TRP A 42 1.53 -10.10 14.31
C TRP A 42 1.12 -9.62 15.71
N GLY A 43 -0.20 -9.48 15.93
CA GLY A 43 -0.81 -9.27 17.24
C GLY A 43 -0.60 -7.92 17.92
N LYS A 44 0.34 -7.08 17.48
CA LYS A 44 0.66 -5.81 18.18
C LYS A 44 0.82 -4.59 17.29
N ARG A 45 1.16 -4.75 16.00
CA ARG A 45 1.45 -3.60 15.13
C ARG A 45 0.33 -3.39 14.12
N ARG A 46 -0.39 -2.29 14.28
CA ARG A 46 -1.39 -1.85 13.29
C ARG A 46 -0.67 -1.23 12.09
N LYS A 47 -1.07 -1.66 10.90
CA LYS A 47 -0.69 -1.03 9.63
C LYS A 47 -1.91 -0.40 8.98
N LEU A 48 -1.69 0.77 8.41
CA LEU A 48 -2.63 1.45 7.54
C LEU A 48 -2.28 1.07 6.11
N PHE A 49 -3.25 0.52 5.38
CA PHE A 49 -3.17 0.27 3.95
C PHE A 49 -4.05 1.31 3.26
N MET A 50 -3.43 2.15 2.44
CA MET A 50 -4.13 3.11 1.59
C MET A 50 -4.14 2.57 0.17
N HIS A 51 -5.33 2.37 -0.38
CA HIS A 51 -5.54 1.81 -1.71
C HIS A 51 -5.74 2.93 -2.71
N PHE A 52 -5.07 2.81 -3.84
CA PHE A 52 -5.06 3.78 -4.92
C PHE A 52 -5.35 3.10 -6.25
N LYS A 53 -5.92 3.86 -7.18
CA LYS A 53 -6.09 3.47 -8.58
C LYS A 53 -5.21 4.35 -9.43
N VAL A 54 -4.42 3.75 -10.33
CA VAL A 54 -3.62 4.49 -11.31
C VAL A 54 -4.57 5.16 -12.32
N VAL A 55 -4.29 6.42 -12.61
CA VAL A 55 -5.03 7.28 -13.55
C VAL A 55 -4.16 7.62 -14.75
N SER A 56 -2.86 7.81 -14.53
CA SER A 56 -1.86 8.07 -15.57
C SER A 56 -0.54 7.35 -15.23
N PRO A 57 0.24 6.86 -16.20
CA PRO A 57 -0.03 6.88 -17.65
C PRO A 57 -1.21 5.97 -18.05
N ALA A 58 -1.81 6.24 -19.22
CA ALA A 58 -3.00 5.54 -19.70
C ALA A 58 -2.81 4.02 -19.84
N GLU A 59 -1.60 3.57 -20.19
CA GLU A 59 -1.22 2.16 -20.29
C GLU A 59 -1.45 1.38 -18.99
N HIS A 60 -1.35 2.05 -17.84
CA HIS A 60 -1.51 1.45 -16.52
C HIS A 60 -2.77 1.93 -15.82
N ALA A 61 -3.62 2.70 -16.51
CA ALA A 61 -4.85 3.23 -15.94
C ALA A 61 -5.76 2.09 -15.48
N GLY A 62 -6.27 2.21 -14.26
CA GLY A 62 -7.08 1.18 -13.65
C GLY A 62 -6.35 0.26 -12.68
N ALA A 63 -5.02 0.18 -12.77
CA ALA A 63 -4.22 -0.65 -11.88
C ALA A 63 -4.44 -0.25 -10.41
N ALA A 64 -4.76 -1.25 -9.57
CA ALA A 64 -4.90 -1.06 -8.13
C ALA A 64 -3.54 -1.25 -7.45
N LEU A 65 -3.08 -0.22 -6.76
CA LEU A 65 -1.87 -0.25 -5.95
C LEU A 65 -2.21 0.10 -4.51
N PHE A 66 -1.31 -0.21 -3.59
CA PHE A 66 -1.46 0.22 -2.21
C PHE A 66 -0.18 0.85 -1.66
N LEU A 67 -0.35 1.66 -0.63
CA LEU A 67 0.71 2.17 0.23
C LEU A 67 0.49 1.63 1.64
N ALA A 68 1.52 1.02 2.21
CA ALA A 68 1.51 0.61 3.61
C ALA A 68 2.25 1.63 4.48
N ALA A 69 1.61 2.05 5.58
CA ALA A 69 2.18 2.91 6.59
C ALA A 69 2.00 2.31 7.99
N ASN A 70 2.96 2.56 8.88
CA ASN A 70 2.82 2.17 10.29
C ASN A 70 1.85 3.12 10.98
N VAL A 71 0.96 2.57 11.82
CA VAL A 71 0.09 3.36 12.69
C VAL A 71 0.83 3.65 13.99
N ALA A 72 0.73 4.89 14.49
CA ALA A 72 1.28 5.26 15.80
C ALA A 72 0.60 4.44 16.91
N HIS A 73 1.39 3.78 17.75
CA HIS A 73 0.89 2.87 18.79
C HIS A 73 0.08 3.59 19.88
N ASP A 74 0.48 4.82 20.22
CA ASP A 74 -0.12 5.67 21.27
C ASP A 74 -0.89 6.86 20.70
N GLY A 75 -1.20 6.83 19.39
CA GLY A 75 -1.84 7.95 18.69
C GLY A 75 -0.93 9.17 18.52
N LYS A 76 0.35 9.13 18.92
CA LYS A 76 1.30 10.22 18.71
C LYS A 76 1.89 10.14 17.30
N TRP A 77 1.31 10.93 16.41
CA TRP A 77 1.82 11.09 15.06
C TRP A 77 2.92 12.16 15.04
N GLY A 78 4.14 11.75 14.69
CA GLY A 78 5.29 12.64 14.50
C GLY A 78 5.73 12.74 13.04
N ILE A 79 6.64 13.68 12.76
CA ILE A 79 7.18 13.92 11.41
C ILE A 79 7.85 12.70 10.76
N GLY A 80 8.37 11.77 11.56
CA GLY A 80 8.96 10.52 11.08
C GLY A 80 7.93 9.50 10.56
N PHE A 81 6.63 9.70 10.82
CA PHE A 81 5.60 8.78 10.36
C PHE A 81 5.25 9.06 8.90
N LYS A 82 5.33 8.01 8.08
CA LYS A 82 4.96 8.08 6.66
C LYS A 82 3.57 8.69 6.46
N PHE A 83 2.57 8.21 7.20
CA PHE A 83 1.20 8.73 7.11
C PHE A 83 1.10 10.21 7.49
N TYR A 84 1.86 10.69 8.50
CA TYR A 84 1.87 12.10 8.88
C TYR A 84 2.29 12.98 7.69
N ARG A 85 3.38 12.62 7.00
CA ARG A 85 3.90 13.39 5.86
C ARG A 85 2.92 13.41 4.69
N LEU A 86 2.34 12.25 4.37
CA LEU A 86 1.33 12.12 3.31
C LEU A 86 0.07 12.90 3.64
N TRP A 87 -0.36 12.87 4.91
CA TRP A 87 -1.52 13.63 5.35
C TRP A 87 -1.26 15.13 5.23
N ALA A 88 -0.09 15.60 5.65
CA ALA A 88 0.28 17.02 5.55
C ALA A 88 0.32 17.49 4.09
N LEU A 89 0.84 16.65 3.17
CA LEU A 89 0.76 16.89 1.73
C LEU A 89 -0.69 17.04 1.29
N ALA A 90 -1.54 16.05 1.58
CA ALA A 90 -2.93 16.04 1.13
C ALA A 90 -3.79 17.16 1.73
N ALA A 91 -3.54 17.52 2.99
CA ALA A 91 -4.24 18.60 3.67
C ALA A 91 -3.72 19.99 3.27
N GLY A 92 -2.49 20.09 2.74
CA GLY A 92 -1.84 21.36 2.39
C GLY A 92 -1.27 22.14 3.59
N TYR A 93 -1.27 21.54 4.79
CA TYR A 93 -0.73 22.17 6.00
C TYR A 93 -0.20 21.13 7.01
N ARG A 94 0.61 21.60 7.96
CA ARG A 94 1.12 20.74 9.04
C ARG A 94 0.05 20.51 10.11
N PRO A 95 -0.24 19.24 10.51
CA PRO A 95 -1.16 18.95 11.59
C PRO A 95 -0.83 19.70 12.89
N LYS A 96 -1.87 20.25 13.52
CA LYS A 96 -1.82 20.87 14.85
C LYS A 96 -2.32 19.88 15.90
N ARG A 97 -2.04 20.14 17.18
CA ARG A 97 -2.34 19.24 18.31
C ARG A 97 -3.81 18.79 18.40
N LYS A 98 -4.75 19.57 17.85
CA LYS A 98 -6.20 19.25 17.88
C LYS A 98 -6.70 18.55 16.62
N ASP A 99 -5.87 18.43 15.58
CA ASP A 99 -6.31 17.86 14.31
C ASP A 99 -6.43 16.33 14.38
N ARG A 100 -7.49 15.81 13.78
CA ARG A 100 -7.67 14.37 13.55
C ARG A 100 -7.11 14.02 12.18
N LEU A 101 -6.08 13.16 12.13
CA LEU A 101 -5.48 12.70 10.87
C LEU A 101 -6.39 11.70 10.14
N SER A 102 -7.44 12.20 9.50
CA SER A 102 -8.39 11.41 8.73
C SER A 102 -7.88 11.13 7.32
N THR A 103 -8.15 9.94 6.77
CA THR A 103 -7.88 9.62 5.36
C THR A 103 -8.87 10.29 4.39
N THR A 104 -9.88 10.99 4.90
CA THR A 104 -10.83 11.74 4.06
C THR A 104 -10.15 12.86 3.28
N VAL A 105 -9.04 13.43 3.78
CA VAL A 105 -8.30 14.51 3.11
C VAL A 105 -7.73 14.13 1.74
N PHE A 106 -7.63 12.82 1.45
CA PHE A 106 -7.14 12.29 0.18
C PHE A 106 -8.24 12.08 -0.86
N ARG A 107 -9.52 12.08 -0.45
CA ARG A 107 -10.65 11.83 -1.35
C ARG A 107 -10.78 12.98 -2.36
N GLY A 108 -11.12 12.63 -3.61
CA GLY A 108 -11.31 13.62 -4.68
C GLY A 108 -10.02 14.24 -5.22
N LYS A 109 -8.84 13.81 -4.75
CA LYS A 109 -7.54 14.31 -5.17
C LYS A 109 -6.79 13.30 -6.02
N TYR A 110 -6.00 13.85 -6.93
CA TYR A 110 -5.05 13.14 -7.77
C TYR A 110 -3.64 13.47 -7.32
N PHE A 111 -2.83 12.44 -7.12
CA PHE A 111 -1.49 12.58 -6.60
C PHE A 111 -0.47 12.03 -7.57
N LYS A 112 0.62 12.77 -7.80
CA LYS A 112 1.81 12.19 -8.39
C LYS A 112 2.44 11.24 -7.38
N ALA A 113 2.77 10.04 -7.83
CA ALA A 113 3.20 8.96 -6.98
C ALA A 113 4.50 8.32 -7.49
N ARG A 114 5.38 7.99 -6.54
CA ARG A 114 6.49 7.08 -6.74
C ARG A 114 5.98 5.65 -6.58
N VAL A 115 6.09 4.86 -7.65
CA VAL A 115 5.81 3.42 -7.64
C VAL A 115 7.13 2.67 -7.57
N LYS A 116 7.17 1.60 -6.76
CA LYS A 116 8.31 0.70 -6.69
C LYS A 116 7.90 -0.76 -6.69
N THR A 117 8.81 -1.60 -7.14
CA THR A 117 8.69 -3.05 -7.06
C THR A 117 9.14 -3.54 -5.69
N VAL A 118 8.36 -4.44 -5.07
CA VAL A 118 8.76 -5.14 -3.86
C VAL A 118 9.54 -6.39 -4.23
N GLU A 119 10.86 -6.26 -4.27
CA GLU A 119 11.77 -7.35 -4.64
C GLU A 119 12.24 -8.19 -3.46
N VAL A 120 12.19 -7.62 -2.25
CA VAL A 120 12.78 -8.21 -1.05
C VAL A 120 11.72 -8.41 0.02
N SER A 121 11.81 -9.52 0.75
CA SER A 121 10.93 -9.82 1.88
C SER A 121 11.35 -9.08 3.15
N SER A 122 10.52 -9.16 4.20
CA SER A 122 10.89 -8.63 5.52
C SER A 122 12.10 -9.35 6.16
N LYS A 123 12.46 -10.54 5.66
CA LYS A 123 13.65 -11.30 6.10
C LYS A 123 14.88 -10.98 5.24
N ASN A 124 14.83 -9.93 4.43
CA ASN A 124 15.87 -9.55 3.49
C ASN A 124 16.18 -10.61 2.41
N THR A 125 15.21 -11.47 2.08
CA THR A 125 15.36 -12.48 1.03
C THR A 125 14.77 -12.00 -0.28
N LYS A 126 15.47 -12.24 -1.41
CA LYS A 126 14.98 -11.92 -2.75
C LYS A 126 13.74 -12.76 -3.07
N ARG A 127 12.71 -12.12 -3.62
CA ARG A 127 11.48 -12.76 -4.08
C ARG A 127 11.67 -13.29 -5.50
N ALA A 128 11.07 -14.44 -5.79
CA ALA A 128 10.89 -14.91 -7.16
C ALA A 128 10.09 -13.88 -7.97
N LEU A 129 10.35 -13.78 -9.28
CA LEU A 129 9.70 -12.77 -10.15
C LEU A 129 8.17 -12.84 -10.07
N ALA A 130 7.60 -14.06 -10.06
CA ALA A 130 6.16 -14.28 -9.93
C ALA A 130 5.56 -13.81 -8.58
N ALA A 131 6.39 -13.58 -7.56
CA ALA A 131 5.97 -13.11 -6.24
C ALA A 131 6.30 -11.63 -6.00
N GLN A 132 6.80 -10.93 -7.01
CA GLN A 132 7.01 -9.49 -6.98
C GLN A 132 5.73 -8.77 -7.31
N TYR A 133 5.57 -7.57 -6.76
CA TYR A 133 4.40 -6.72 -6.97
C TYR A 133 4.79 -5.27 -6.80
N SER A 134 4.02 -4.37 -7.39
CA SER A 134 4.25 -2.93 -7.27
C SER A 134 3.42 -2.32 -6.15
N ILE A 135 3.99 -1.31 -5.50
CA ILE A 135 3.33 -0.51 -4.46
C ILE A 135 3.55 0.97 -4.72
N VAL A 136 2.66 1.78 -4.16
CA VAL A 136 2.92 3.22 -4.02
C VAL A 136 3.89 3.39 -2.84
N ASP A 137 5.09 3.86 -3.13
CA ASP A 137 6.06 4.17 -2.10
C ASP A 137 5.83 5.55 -1.51
N GLU A 138 5.57 6.57 -2.31
CA GLU A 138 5.40 7.93 -1.82
C GLU A 138 4.44 8.72 -2.70
N LEU A 139 3.70 9.65 -2.09
CA LEU A 139 2.97 10.69 -2.81
C LEU A 139 3.85 11.93 -2.83
N LEU A 140 4.07 12.49 -4.02
CA LEU A 140 5.05 13.54 -4.27
C LEU A 140 4.37 14.92 -4.28
N THR A 141 3.34 15.07 -5.12
CA THR A 141 2.60 16.31 -5.35
C THR A 141 1.11 16.03 -5.53
N ILE A 142 0.27 17.05 -5.33
CA ILE A 142 -1.13 17.04 -5.73
C ILE A 142 -1.19 17.59 -7.16
N GLU A 143 -1.75 16.81 -8.08
CA GLU A 143 -1.89 17.20 -9.48
C GLU A 143 -3.23 17.89 -9.75
N ALA A 144 -4.29 17.48 -9.05
CA ALA A 144 -5.62 18.07 -9.15
C ALA A 144 -6.52 17.69 -7.96
N GLY A 145 -7.59 18.46 -7.74
CA GLY A 145 -8.62 18.24 -6.70
C GLY A 145 -8.50 19.20 -5.51
N ALA A 146 -9.61 19.37 -4.77
CA ALA A 146 -9.72 20.25 -3.60
C ALA A 146 -10.01 19.43 -2.33
#